data_AF-A0A8D0EV47-F1
#
_entry.id   AF-A0A8D0EV47-F1
#
_cell.length_a   1.000
_cell.length_b   1.000
_cell.length_c   1.000
_cell.angle_alpha   90.00
_cell.angle_beta   90.00
_cell.angle_gamma   90.00
#
_symmetry.space_group_name_H-M   'P 1'
#
loop_
_entity.id
_entity.type
_entity.pdbx_description
1 polymer ?
#
loop_
_entity_poly.entity_id
_entity_poly.type
_entity_poly.pdbx_seq_one_letter_code
_entity_poly.pdbx_strand_id
1 'polypeptide(L)'
;MENILAGLCGTSPEDPLPVWVHGSVGHCFNQLTLNVIPHVILAVVSACFLGTPRSGSRVPCRPGWGCRITSSFILAGLFLADTIPATIFQQELGPVYLELLANGTGALTWLTHGLALLMLFRSIHSSTRGLVALALLALLPLPSLIITLVWYYQSGTAWSPAHPAASCRFAILCLQLASLLVYVIACLFPTAGRQDFLSINHSWQDDQLVSEPGIPVPDQQRVAEDGESWLSRFFYVWMNPLMKCGYQWKLNKPQDVYVLPRKLQAARVCDRFYSCWQKKEAVRLFSVLHAAFGLRFYSLGLLKLAGNLLGFSGPLLLNLLVNFMESRQEPLSHGVLYALGLFAGSFLGALLRNQFSYEVNKVMLMVRAAVISAIYRKALRVSSTSLTRFTVGEIVNFMSTDTSRLVNFCLSFHEVWSLPFQFAITLYLLYDQVGVAFLGGLALALLLVPINKVIANRIMMNNKEMLKHKDTRVKVRGIVWGVLNFLQLL
;
A
#
# COMPACT_ATOMS: atom_id res chain seq x y z
N MET A 1 33.94 -0.43 -16.24
CA MET A 1 33.17 -1.10 -15.17
C MET A 1 33.59 -2.57 -15.06
N GLU A 2 33.68 -3.27 -16.20
CA GLU A 2 34.10 -4.68 -16.29
C GLU A 2 35.48 -4.94 -15.65
N ASN A 3 36.50 -4.11 -15.91
CA ASN A 3 37.83 -4.25 -15.27
C ASN A 3 37.82 -4.09 -13.74
N ILE A 4 36.90 -3.29 -13.20
CA ILE A 4 36.77 -3.08 -11.74
C ILE A 4 36.08 -4.28 -11.11
N LEU A 5 35.01 -4.79 -11.76
CA LEU A 5 34.34 -6.00 -11.31
C LEU A 5 35.27 -7.21 -11.40
N ALA A 6 36.00 -7.36 -12.50
CA ALA A 6 37.00 -8.41 -12.71
C ALA A 6 38.10 -8.34 -11.64
N GLY A 7 38.59 -7.14 -11.31
CA GLY A 7 39.54 -6.92 -10.22
C GLY A 7 38.98 -7.22 -8.82
N LEU A 8 37.70 -6.94 -8.58
CA LEU A 8 37.03 -7.24 -7.32
C LEU A 8 36.72 -8.74 -7.16
N CYS A 9 36.30 -9.40 -8.24
CA CYS A 9 35.90 -10.80 -8.28
C CYS A 9 37.07 -11.76 -8.52
N GLY A 10 38.25 -11.27 -8.93
CA GLY A 10 39.38 -12.11 -9.36
C GLY A 10 39.08 -12.91 -10.63
N THR A 11 38.20 -12.41 -11.50
CA THR A 11 37.70 -13.07 -12.72
C THR A 11 38.27 -12.43 -13.99
N SER A 12 38.11 -13.09 -15.14
CA SER A 12 38.48 -12.53 -16.44
C SER A 12 37.59 -11.32 -16.78
N PRO A 13 38.11 -10.26 -17.42
CA PRO A 13 37.29 -9.14 -17.91
C PRO A 13 36.25 -9.55 -18.97
N GLU A 14 36.37 -10.72 -19.60
CA GLU A 14 35.40 -11.24 -20.58
C GLU A 14 34.13 -11.83 -19.94
N ASP A 15 34.23 -12.36 -18.72
CA ASP A 15 33.09 -12.78 -17.90
C ASP A 15 33.32 -12.32 -16.45
N PRO A 16 33.07 -11.03 -16.17
CA PRO A 16 33.42 -10.44 -14.89
C PRO A 16 32.54 -10.94 -13.73
N LEU A 17 31.35 -11.50 -14.00
CA LEU A 17 30.40 -11.96 -12.98
C LEU A 17 29.75 -13.29 -13.37
N PRO A 18 30.52 -14.40 -13.34
CA PRO A 18 30.00 -15.70 -13.72
C PRO A 18 28.92 -16.15 -12.75
N VAL A 19 27.70 -16.36 -13.26
CA VAL A 19 26.55 -16.77 -12.45
C VAL A 19 26.68 -18.22 -11.99
N TRP A 20 27.27 -19.08 -12.82
CA TRP A 20 27.41 -20.51 -12.56
C TRP A 20 28.83 -20.99 -12.82
N VAL A 21 29.45 -21.61 -11.82
CA VAL A 21 30.85 -22.06 -11.85
C VAL A 21 30.93 -23.45 -11.23
N HIS A 22 31.45 -24.43 -11.97
CA HIS A 22 31.66 -25.82 -11.53
C HIS A 22 30.43 -26.49 -10.88
N GLY A 23 29.23 -26.27 -11.41
CA GLY A 23 28.01 -26.92 -10.88
C GLY A 23 27.39 -26.22 -9.66
N SER A 24 27.86 -25.03 -9.29
CA SER A 24 27.35 -24.22 -8.19
C SER A 24 27.22 -22.74 -8.58
N VAL A 25 26.51 -21.96 -7.77
CA VAL A 25 26.40 -20.50 -7.97
C VAL A 25 27.79 -19.86 -7.77
N GLY A 26 28.20 -19.01 -8.70
CA GLY A 26 29.50 -18.35 -8.65
C GLY A 26 29.69 -17.55 -7.36
N HIS A 27 30.86 -17.68 -6.73
CA HIS A 27 31.18 -17.03 -5.45
C HIS A 27 31.00 -15.51 -5.51
N CYS A 28 31.48 -14.86 -6.57
CA CYS A 28 31.33 -13.40 -6.71
C CYS A 28 29.89 -12.97 -6.93
N PHE A 29 29.12 -13.72 -7.75
CA PHE A 29 27.70 -13.44 -7.96
C PHE A 29 26.91 -13.58 -6.65
N ASN A 30 27.20 -14.62 -5.86
CA ASN A 30 26.57 -14.83 -4.56
C ASN A 30 26.86 -13.66 -3.60
N GLN A 31 28.12 -13.24 -3.47
CA GLN A 31 28.50 -12.15 -2.57
C GLN A 31 28.01 -10.78 -3.05
N LEU A 32 28.11 -10.45 -4.33
CA LEU A 32 27.73 -9.11 -4.79
C LEU A 32 26.21 -8.96 -4.94
N THR A 33 25.56 -9.93 -5.57
CA THR A 33 24.15 -9.83 -5.95
C THR A 33 23.21 -10.33 -4.86
N LEU A 34 23.53 -11.47 -4.24
CA LEU A 34 22.64 -12.11 -3.26
C LEU A 34 22.97 -11.73 -1.81
N ASN A 35 24.15 -11.16 -1.55
CA ASN A 35 24.56 -10.70 -0.22
C ASN A 35 24.57 -9.16 -0.12
N VAL A 36 25.46 -8.47 -0.84
CA VAL A 36 25.68 -7.02 -0.71
C VAL A 36 24.44 -6.21 -1.07
N ILE A 37 23.81 -6.45 -2.22
CA ILE A 37 22.63 -5.67 -2.67
C ILE A 37 21.47 -5.76 -1.65
N PRO A 38 21.03 -6.97 -1.22
CA PRO A 38 20.01 -7.10 -0.18
C PRO A 38 20.35 -6.38 1.13
N HIS A 39 21.60 -6.46 1.59
CA HIS A 39 22.04 -5.76 2.80
C HIS A 39 21.98 -4.23 2.62
N VAL A 40 22.42 -3.70 1.48
CA VAL A 40 22.32 -2.26 1.18
C VAL A 40 20.85 -1.80 1.18
N ILE A 41 19.94 -2.56 0.59
CA ILE A 41 18.50 -2.24 0.60
C ILE A 41 17.98 -2.19 2.04
N LEU A 42 18.29 -3.20 2.86
CA LEU A 42 17.89 -3.24 4.25
C LEU A 42 18.46 -2.06 5.05
N ALA A 43 19.73 -1.70 4.83
CA ALA A 43 20.39 -0.59 5.50
C ALA A 43 19.73 0.76 5.16
N VAL A 44 19.48 1.02 3.88
CA VAL A 44 18.86 2.27 3.40
C VAL A 44 17.44 2.41 3.95
N VAL A 45 16.63 1.35 3.87
CA VAL A 45 15.26 1.38 4.38
C VAL A 45 15.26 1.53 5.91
N SER A 46 16.18 0.87 6.62
CA SER A 46 16.31 0.99 8.07
C SER A 46 16.77 2.39 8.50
N ALA A 47 17.67 3.01 7.74
CA ALA A 47 18.18 4.36 8.01
C ALA A 47 17.07 5.41 8.00
N CYS A 48 16.03 5.24 7.17
CA CYS A 48 14.86 6.12 7.17
C CYS A 48 14.14 6.19 8.52
N PHE A 49 14.29 5.17 9.38
CA PHE A 49 13.66 5.12 10.70
C PHE A 49 14.54 5.63 11.84
N LEU A 50 15.80 5.98 11.58
CA LEU A 50 16.69 6.56 12.60
C LEU A 50 16.18 7.92 13.12
N GLY A 51 15.45 8.67 12.28
CA GLY A 51 14.84 9.96 12.63
C GLY A 51 13.51 9.88 13.38
N THR A 52 13.03 8.69 13.77
CA THR A 52 11.72 8.59 14.44
C THR A 52 11.73 9.29 15.81
N PRO A 53 10.75 10.16 16.11
CA PRO A 53 10.71 10.90 17.36
C PRO A 53 10.45 9.95 18.54
N ARG A 54 11.18 10.19 19.63
CA ARG A 54 11.07 9.43 20.89
C ARG A 54 9.74 9.74 21.59
N SER A 55 9.09 8.71 22.12
CA SER A 55 7.92 8.85 22.99
C SER A 55 8.38 9.01 24.45
N GLY A 56 7.78 9.94 25.20
CA GLY A 56 8.11 10.21 26.60
C GLY A 56 7.54 9.20 27.61
N SER A 57 6.74 8.23 27.16
CA SER A 57 6.17 7.19 28.01
C SER A 57 7.12 6.00 28.11
N ARG A 58 7.54 5.62 29.33
CA ARG A 58 8.32 4.39 29.57
C ARG A 58 7.40 3.19 29.41
N VAL A 59 7.48 2.51 28.27
CA VAL A 59 6.75 1.27 27.99
C VAL A 59 7.48 0.09 28.66
N PRO A 60 6.79 -0.84 29.35
CA PRO A 60 7.42 -2.01 29.93
C PRO A 60 8.15 -2.87 28.88
N CYS A 61 9.28 -3.46 29.28
CA CYS A 61 10.11 -4.32 28.43
C CYS A 61 9.30 -5.48 27.83
N ARG A 62 9.20 -5.52 26.50
CA ARG A 62 8.61 -6.66 25.78
C ARG A 62 9.72 -7.56 25.26
N PRO A 63 9.74 -8.86 25.61
CA PRO A 63 10.86 -9.75 25.30
C PRO A 63 11.14 -9.84 23.79
N GLY A 64 10.11 -9.85 22.94
CA GLY A 64 10.29 -9.91 21.47
C GLY A 64 10.97 -8.68 20.84
N TRP A 65 10.85 -7.49 21.43
CA TRP A 65 11.61 -6.31 20.96
C TRP A 65 13.07 -6.37 21.42
N GLY A 66 13.29 -6.78 22.67
CA GLY A 66 14.63 -7.02 23.20
C GLY A 66 15.40 -8.03 22.35
N CYS A 67 14.80 -9.20 22.08
CA CYS A 67 15.42 -10.24 21.27
C CYS A 67 15.81 -9.74 19.87
N ARG A 68 14.95 -8.98 19.17
CA ARG A 68 15.27 -8.46 17.82
C ARG A 68 16.41 -7.46 17.82
N ILE A 69 16.41 -6.54 18.78
CA ILE A 69 17.49 -5.55 18.92
C ILE A 69 18.80 -6.27 19.22
N THR A 70 18.79 -7.18 20.20
CA THR A 70 19.98 -7.96 20.58
C THR A 70 20.49 -8.82 19.42
N SER A 71 19.63 -9.58 18.74
CA SER A 71 20.02 -10.38 17.57
C SER A 71 20.61 -9.52 16.44
N SER A 72 20.09 -8.29 16.24
CA SER A 72 20.63 -7.38 15.22
C SER A 72 22.06 -6.93 15.56
N PHE A 73 22.33 -6.58 16.81
CA PHE A 73 23.69 -6.23 17.23
C PHE A 73 24.65 -7.43 17.24
N ILE A 74 24.16 -8.61 17.61
CA ILE A 74 24.95 -9.86 17.50
C ILE A 74 25.32 -10.12 16.04
N LEU A 75 24.37 -10.01 15.11
CA LEU A 75 24.63 -10.18 13.67
C LEU A 75 25.67 -9.17 13.17
N ALA A 76 25.58 -7.88 13.57
CA ALA A 76 26.59 -6.89 13.23
C ALA A 76 28.00 -7.29 13.71
N GLY A 77 28.10 -7.79 14.95
CA GLY A 77 29.35 -8.31 15.51
C GLY A 77 29.88 -9.54 14.77
N LEU A 78 29.01 -10.48 14.39
CA LEU A 78 29.40 -11.70 13.67
C LEU A 78 29.91 -11.39 12.25
N PHE A 79 29.33 -10.41 11.55
CA PHE A 79 29.86 -9.96 10.25
C PHE A 79 31.22 -9.27 10.40
N LEU A 80 31.45 -8.49 11.46
CA LEU A 80 32.78 -7.95 11.76
C LEU A 80 33.77 -9.07 12.12
N ALA A 81 33.35 -10.07 12.88
CA ALA A 81 34.20 -11.22 13.23
C ALA A 81 34.64 -12.01 11.99
N ASP A 82 33.77 -12.15 10.97
CA ASP A 82 34.12 -12.84 9.71
C ASP A 82 35.20 -12.12 8.88
N THR A 83 35.44 -10.82 9.13
CA THR A 83 36.56 -10.10 8.50
C THR A 83 37.94 -10.55 9.01
N ILE A 84 38.03 -11.11 10.23
CA ILE A 84 39.29 -11.49 10.86
C ILE A 84 39.91 -12.70 10.13
N PRO A 85 39.18 -13.83 9.93
CA PRO A 85 39.70 -14.93 9.12
C PRO A 85 39.99 -14.51 7.67
N ALA A 86 39.17 -13.65 7.07
CA ALA A 86 39.33 -13.19 5.69
C ALA A 86 40.59 -12.33 5.48
N THR A 87 41.04 -11.60 6.50
CA THR A 87 42.22 -10.72 6.42
C THR A 87 43.52 -11.40 6.84
N ILE A 88 43.45 -12.40 7.73
CA ILE A 88 44.63 -13.13 8.23
C ILE A 88 45.05 -14.27 7.27
N PHE A 89 44.08 -14.97 6.67
CA PHE A 89 44.34 -16.15 5.82
C PHE A 89 44.21 -15.83 4.32
N GLN A 90 44.90 -14.79 3.87
CA GLN A 90 44.80 -14.23 2.50
C GLN A 90 45.16 -15.22 1.39
N GLN A 91 45.96 -16.25 1.70
CA GLN A 91 46.50 -17.19 0.70
C GLN A 91 45.55 -18.35 0.34
N GLU A 92 44.49 -18.59 1.11
CA GLU A 92 43.61 -19.75 0.90
C GLU A 92 42.20 -19.40 0.37
N LEU A 93 41.72 -18.17 0.53
CA LEU A 93 40.31 -17.84 0.29
C LEU A 93 40.12 -16.53 -0.50
N GLY A 94 40.12 -16.66 -1.83
CA GLY A 94 39.51 -15.68 -2.75
C GLY A 94 40.06 -14.23 -2.71
N PRO A 95 39.41 -13.31 -3.44
CA PRO A 95 39.81 -11.91 -3.44
C PRO A 95 39.40 -11.22 -2.12
N VAL A 96 40.39 -10.86 -1.30
CA VAL A 96 40.24 -10.22 0.03
C VAL A 96 39.31 -8.99 0.00
N TYR A 97 39.35 -8.20 -1.07
CA TYR A 97 38.54 -7.00 -1.23
C TYR A 97 37.04 -7.29 -1.32
N LEU A 98 36.65 -8.40 -1.95
CA LEU A 98 35.24 -8.79 -2.07
C LEU A 98 34.66 -9.18 -0.71
N GLU A 99 35.42 -9.95 0.06
CA GLU A 99 35.01 -10.40 1.40
C GLU A 99 34.94 -9.24 2.39
N LEU A 100 35.90 -8.31 2.33
CA LEU A 100 35.87 -7.11 3.16
C LEU A 100 34.66 -6.22 2.83
N LEU A 101 34.32 -6.09 1.55
CA LEU A 101 33.15 -5.34 1.11
C LEU A 101 31.84 -6.02 1.57
N ALA A 102 31.71 -7.34 1.35
CA ALA A 102 30.52 -8.10 1.72
C ALA A 102 30.28 -8.12 3.24
N ASN A 103 31.32 -8.42 4.02
CA ASN A 103 31.22 -8.46 5.47
C ASN A 103 31.09 -7.05 6.08
N GLY A 104 31.78 -6.06 5.53
CA GLY A 104 31.65 -4.67 5.97
C GLY A 104 30.25 -4.11 5.72
N THR A 105 29.65 -4.40 4.56
CA THR A 105 28.27 -3.99 4.26
C THR A 105 27.25 -4.73 5.12
N GLY A 106 27.44 -6.04 5.37
CA GLY A 106 26.63 -6.81 6.31
C GLY A 106 26.66 -6.22 7.73
N ALA A 107 27.85 -5.92 8.24
CA ALA A 107 28.04 -5.32 9.57
C ALA A 107 27.35 -3.95 9.69
N LEU A 108 27.56 -3.06 8.72
CA LEU A 108 26.95 -1.73 8.70
C LEU A 108 25.41 -1.82 8.63
N THR A 109 24.90 -2.77 7.85
CA THR A 109 23.47 -3.01 7.71
C THR A 109 22.83 -3.43 9.02
N TRP A 110 23.39 -4.43 9.70
CA TRP A 110 22.82 -4.92 10.96
C TRP A 110 22.99 -3.92 12.11
N LEU A 111 24.05 -3.11 12.08
CA LEU A 111 24.22 -1.98 13.00
C LEU A 111 23.14 -0.91 12.79
N THR A 112 22.95 -0.46 11.55
CA THR A 112 21.92 0.55 11.21
C THR A 112 20.51 0.03 11.47
N HIS A 113 20.25 -1.24 11.19
CA HIS A 113 18.99 -1.91 11.49
C HIS A 113 18.74 -2.03 13.00
N GLY A 114 19.73 -2.44 13.79
CA GLY A 114 19.63 -2.50 15.25
C GLY A 114 19.34 -1.13 15.88
N LEU A 115 19.99 -0.08 15.38
CA LEU A 115 19.72 1.31 15.80
C LEU A 115 18.30 1.76 15.39
N ALA A 116 17.84 1.42 14.19
CA ALA A 116 16.48 1.71 13.74
C ALA A 116 15.43 1.00 14.61
N LEU A 117 15.64 -0.28 14.94
CA LEU A 117 14.78 -1.02 15.86
C LEU A 117 14.79 -0.44 17.27
N LEU A 118 15.94 0.04 17.76
CA LEU A 118 16.03 0.73 19.05
C LEU A 118 15.24 2.04 19.06
N MET A 119 15.29 2.82 17.98
CA MET A 119 14.49 4.04 17.85
C MET A 119 12.99 3.73 17.74
N LEU A 120 12.61 2.70 16.97
CA LEU A 120 11.23 2.23 16.87
C LEU A 120 10.68 1.68 18.20
N PHE A 121 11.52 1.00 18.97
CA PHE A 121 11.20 0.55 20.33
C PHE A 121 10.99 1.72 21.30
N ARG A 122 11.71 2.82 21.11
CA ARG A 122 11.49 4.07 21.87
C ARG A 122 10.39 4.95 21.29
N SER A 123 9.74 4.52 20.21
CA SER A 123 8.64 5.21 19.56
C SER A 123 7.29 4.58 19.94
N ILE A 124 6.21 5.19 19.47
CA ILE A 124 4.83 4.69 19.60
C ILE A 124 4.63 3.34 18.88
N HIS A 125 5.54 2.98 17.97
CA HIS A 125 5.57 1.68 17.28
C HIS A 125 5.94 0.50 18.20
N SER A 126 6.45 0.75 19.41
CA SER A 126 6.73 -0.27 20.44
C SER A 126 5.52 -1.16 20.79
N SER A 127 4.30 -0.63 20.61
CA SER A 127 3.06 -1.36 20.84
C SER A 127 2.74 -2.40 19.76
N THR A 128 3.31 -2.24 18.56
CA THR A 128 3.09 -3.11 17.39
C THR A 128 4.20 -4.15 17.23
N ARG A 129 3.97 -5.16 16.38
CA ARG A 129 5.01 -6.11 15.94
C ARG A 129 6.14 -5.45 15.13
N GLY A 130 6.11 -4.13 14.90
CA GLY A 130 6.99 -3.43 13.97
C GLY A 130 6.46 -3.50 12.53
N LEU A 131 7.11 -2.80 11.60
CA LEU A 131 6.77 -2.91 10.18
C LEU A 131 7.18 -4.30 9.68
N VAL A 132 6.21 -5.11 9.27
CA VAL A 132 6.43 -6.44 8.65
C VAL A 132 7.38 -6.34 7.44
N ALA A 133 7.35 -5.22 6.72
CA ALA A 133 8.27 -4.95 5.61
C ALA A 133 9.76 -4.99 6.03
N LEU A 134 10.12 -4.48 7.21
CA LEU A 134 11.50 -4.51 7.70
C LEU A 134 11.95 -5.95 8.03
N ALA A 135 11.05 -6.77 8.58
CA ALA A 135 11.33 -8.17 8.86
C ALA A 135 11.48 -9.00 7.57
N LEU A 136 10.68 -8.70 6.53
CA LEU A 136 10.81 -9.34 5.22
C LEU A 136 12.11 -8.95 4.50
N LEU A 137 12.51 -7.68 4.58
CA LEU A 137 13.79 -7.22 4.03
C LEU A 137 14.99 -7.86 4.75
N ALA A 138 14.89 -8.09 6.05
CA ALA A 138 15.91 -8.79 6.84
C ALA A 138 16.13 -10.26 6.42
N LEU A 139 15.15 -10.86 5.74
CA LEU A 139 15.23 -12.23 5.20
C LEU A 139 15.80 -12.29 3.78
N LEU A 140 15.90 -11.16 3.08
CA LEU A 140 16.36 -11.12 1.70
C LEU A 140 17.79 -11.65 1.47
N PRO A 141 18.75 -11.50 2.41
CA PRO A 141 20.09 -12.09 2.28
C PRO A 141 20.17 -13.60 2.60
N LEU A 142 19.09 -14.22 3.10
CA LEU A 142 19.06 -15.63 3.51
C LEU A 142 19.46 -16.62 2.40
N PRO A 143 19.08 -16.44 1.12
CA PRO A 143 19.53 -17.31 0.03
C PRO A 143 21.06 -17.34 -0.09
N SER A 144 21.74 -16.20 0.09
CA SER A 144 23.21 -16.16 0.01
C SER A 144 23.86 -16.98 1.13
N LEU A 145 23.37 -16.84 2.36
CA LEU A 145 23.89 -17.59 3.51
C LEU A 145 23.67 -19.10 3.34
N ILE A 146 22.53 -19.52 2.78
CA ILE A 146 22.24 -20.93 2.49
C ILE A 146 23.16 -21.45 1.38
N ILE A 147 23.35 -20.69 0.29
CA ILE A 147 24.25 -21.09 -0.80
C ILE A 147 25.68 -21.27 -0.26
N THR A 148 26.17 -20.36 0.58
CA THR A 148 27.50 -20.47 1.19
C THR A 148 27.59 -21.67 2.14
N LEU A 149 26.53 -21.96 2.90
CA LEU A 149 26.47 -23.14 3.76
C LEU A 149 26.53 -24.45 2.96
N VAL A 150 25.74 -24.54 1.89
CA VAL A 150 25.71 -25.69 0.98
C VAL A 150 27.08 -25.87 0.32
N TRP A 151 27.75 -24.77 -0.05
CA TRP A 151 29.09 -24.82 -0.60
C TRP A 151 30.11 -25.43 0.38
N TYR A 152 30.12 -25.01 1.66
CA TYR A 152 30.99 -25.60 2.68
C TYR A 152 30.69 -27.08 2.95
N TYR A 153 29.43 -27.47 2.85
CA TYR A 153 29.01 -28.87 3.01
C TYR A 153 29.50 -29.74 1.84
N GLN A 154 29.34 -29.26 0.60
CA GLN A 154 29.74 -29.97 -0.61
C GLN A 154 31.26 -30.03 -0.79
N SER A 155 31.98 -28.97 -0.40
CA SER A 155 33.44 -28.90 -0.54
C SER A 155 34.18 -29.74 0.51
N GLY A 156 33.51 -30.12 1.61
CA GLY A 156 34.12 -30.88 2.71
C GLY A 156 35.20 -30.11 3.49
N THR A 157 35.44 -28.83 3.15
CA THR A 157 36.53 -28.03 3.72
C THR A 157 36.27 -27.60 5.17
N ALA A 158 35.01 -27.60 5.60
CA ALA A 158 34.62 -27.22 6.96
C ALA A 158 35.16 -28.17 8.05
N TRP A 159 35.39 -29.45 7.70
CA TRP A 159 35.75 -30.52 8.65
C TRP A 159 37.22 -30.93 8.56
N SER A 160 38.00 -30.32 7.65
CA SER A 160 39.40 -30.66 7.45
C SER A 160 40.29 -29.90 8.44
N PRO A 161 41.10 -30.57 9.27
CA PRO A 161 42.05 -29.91 10.17
C PRO A 161 43.16 -29.15 9.42
N ALA A 162 43.27 -29.34 8.09
CA ALA A 162 44.23 -28.62 7.25
C ALA A 162 43.85 -27.14 6.99
N HIS A 163 42.57 -26.75 7.16
CA HIS A 163 42.08 -25.41 6.83
C HIS A 163 41.33 -24.77 8.02
N PRO A 164 42.05 -24.34 9.08
CA PRO A 164 41.43 -23.77 10.29
C PRO A 164 40.59 -22.51 9.99
N ALA A 165 40.94 -21.75 8.95
CA ALA A 165 40.20 -20.57 8.51
C ALA A 165 38.80 -20.93 7.99
N ALA A 166 38.69 -22.01 7.20
CA ALA A 166 37.43 -22.48 6.65
C ALA A 166 36.48 -22.97 7.76
N SER A 167 37.00 -23.73 8.74
CA SER A 167 36.23 -24.17 9.91
C SER A 167 35.75 -22.99 10.76
N CYS A 168 36.58 -21.95 10.94
CA CYS A 168 36.22 -20.74 11.68
C CYS A 168 35.09 -19.97 10.98
N ARG A 169 35.19 -19.73 9.66
CA ARG A 169 34.14 -19.06 8.87
C ARG A 169 32.84 -19.87 8.86
N PHE A 170 32.92 -21.19 8.75
CA PHE A 170 31.75 -22.07 8.86
C PHE A 170 31.05 -21.95 10.22
N ALA A 171 31.81 -21.91 11.31
CA ALA A 171 31.26 -21.70 12.65
C ALA A 171 30.58 -20.33 12.79
N ILE A 172 31.20 -19.27 12.26
CA ILE A 172 30.62 -17.91 12.24
C ILE A 172 29.34 -17.89 11.41
N LEU A 173 29.32 -18.52 10.23
CA LEU A 173 28.14 -18.64 9.37
C LEU A 173 26.99 -19.37 10.08
N CYS A 174 27.28 -20.44 10.81
CA CYS A 174 26.28 -21.14 11.62
C CYS A 174 25.72 -20.24 12.74
N LEU A 175 26.57 -19.45 13.40
CA LEU A 175 26.14 -18.46 14.39
C LEU A 175 25.31 -17.32 13.78
N GLN A 176 25.64 -16.89 12.55
CA GLN A 176 24.85 -15.91 11.81
C GLN A 176 23.45 -16.47 11.49
N LEU A 177 23.36 -17.68 10.95
CA LEU A 177 22.09 -18.36 10.67
C LEU A 177 21.25 -18.58 11.94
N ALA A 178 21.88 -19.00 13.04
CA ALA A 178 21.22 -19.15 14.33
C ALA A 178 20.70 -17.80 14.85
N SER A 179 21.49 -16.73 14.76
CA SER A 179 21.08 -15.39 15.19
C SER A 179 19.94 -14.82 14.33
N LEU A 180 19.95 -15.10 13.02
CA LEU A 180 18.86 -14.76 12.10
C LEU A 180 17.59 -15.56 12.42
N LEU A 181 17.72 -16.85 12.76
CA LEU A 181 16.59 -17.67 13.20
C LEU A 181 15.96 -17.12 14.49
N VAL A 182 16.77 -16.74 15.48
CA VAL A 182 16.29 -16.07 16.71
C VAL A 182 15.57 -14.76 16.36
N TYR A 183 16.09 -13.97 15.43
CA TYR A 183 15.44 -12.75 14.95
C TYR A 183 14.05 -13.03 14.34
N VAL A 184 13.93 -14.07 13.52
CA VAL A 184 12.65 -14.49 12.89
C VAL A 184 11.66 -14.98 13.94
N ILE A 185 12.11 -15.85 14.86
CA ILE A 185 11.27 -16.34 15.95
C ILE A 185 10.79 -15.16 16.82
N ALA A 186 11.66 -14.19 17.09
CA ALA A 186 11.31 -12.96 17.80
C ALA A 186 10.28 -12.09 17.06
N CYS A 187 10.18 -12.18 15.73
CA CYS A 187 9.11 -11.57 14.94
C CYS A 187 7.79 -12.36 15.01
N LEU A 188 7.83 -13.67 15.27
CA LEU A 188 6.67 -14.56 15.35
C LEU A 188 6.02 -14.56 16.74
N PHE A 189 6.75 -14.22 17.81
CA PHE A 189 6.18 -14.16 19.16
C PHE A 189 4.97 -13.20 19.22
N PRO A 190 3.82 -13.67 19.74
CA PRO A 190 2.64 -12.84 19.86
C PRO A 190 2.91 -11.68 20.82
N THR A 191 2.94 -10.46 20.29
CA THR A 191 2.67 -9.27 21.10
C THR A 191 1.28 -9.45 21.70
N ALA A 192 1.16 -9.39 23.03
CA ALA A 192 -0.11 -9.48 23.75
C ALA A 192 -1.21 -8.73 23.00
N GLY A 193 -2.31 -9.44 22.78
CA GLY A 193 -3.35 -9.05 21.84
C GLY A 193 -3.89 -7.66 22.13
N ARG A 194 -4.31 -7.01 21.05
CA ARG A 194 -5.31 -5.95 21.04
C ARG A 194 -6.66 -6.52 21.54
N GLN A 195 -6.69 -7.08 22.75
CA GLN A 195 -7.86 -7.69 23.40
C GLN A 195 -8.15 -7.04 24.75
N ASP A 196 -7.17 -6.40 25.41
CA ASP A 196 -7.44 -5.58 26.59
C ASP A 196 -8.08 -4.21 26.25
N PHE A 197 -8.20 -3.87 24.96
CA PHE A 197 -8.94 -2.70 24.46
C PHE A 197 -10.28 -3.05 23.77
N LEU A 198 -10.67 -4.32 23.75
CA LEU A 198 -11.93 -4.79 23.13
C LEU A 198 -12.85 -5.52 24.11
N SER A 199 -12.77 -5.19 25.40
CA SER A 199 -13.90 -5.35 26.32
C SER A 199 -14.94 -4.27 26.01
N ILE A 200 -15.69 -4.45 24.92
CA ILE A 200 -16.94 -3.70 24.65
C ILE A 200 -18.03 -4.42 25.42
N ASN A 201 -17.95 -4.40 26.75
CA ASN A 201 -19.03 -4.79 27.66
C ASN A 201 -18.76 -4.23 29.06
N HIS A 202 -18.57 -2.91 29.13
CA HIS A 202 -18.86 -2.19 30.36
C HIS A 202 -19.50 -0.84 30.03
N SER A 203 -20.74 -0.69 30.51
CA SER A 203 -21.53 0.53 30.73
C SER A 203 -21.59 1.59 29.62
N TRP A 204 -22.53 1.43 28.68
CA TRP A 204 -23.13 2.53 27.90
C TRP A 204 -24.45 3.04 28.52
N GLN A 205 -24.62 2.86 29.82
CA GLN A 205 -25.72 3.39 30.61
C GLN A 205 -25.11 4.17 31.76
N ASP A 206 -24.75 5.41 31.45
CA ASP A 206 -24.67 6.59 32.30
C ASP A 206 -23.69 7.53 31.63
N ASP A 207 -24.21 8.42 30.78
CA ASP A 207 -24.01 9.83 31.05
C ASP A 207 -24.98 10.70 30.27
N GLN A 208 -25.50 11.67 31.04
CA GLN A 208 -26.73 12.39 30.83
C GLN A 208 -26.62 13.48 29.76
N LEU A 209 -27.77 13.73 29.13
CA LEU A 209 -28.18 14.99 28.54
C LEU A 209 -28.17 16.10 29.61
N VAL A 210 -27.04 16.79 29.82
CA VAL A 210 -27.01 18.15 30.40
C VAL A 210 -25.83 18.91 29.79
N SER A 211 -26.11 20.11 29.26
CA SER A 211 -25.10 21.09 28.89
C SER A 211 -24.50 21.69 30.17
N GLU A 212 -23.23 21.42 30.46
CA GLU A 212 -22.47 22.18 31.45
C GLU A 212 -22.00 23.52 30.84
N PRO A 213 -22.23 24.67 31.50
CA PRO A 213 -21.62 25.93 31.13
C PRO A 213 -20.23 26.01 31.77
N GLY A 214 -19.16 26.07 30.96
CA GLY A 214 -17.83 26.43 31.48
C GLY A 214 -16.62 25.67 30.95
N ILE A 215 -16.71 24.94 29.83
CA ILE A 215 -15.52 24.39 29.16
C ILE A 215 -15.03 25.42 28.12
N PRO A 216 -13.77 25.88 28.17
CA PRO A 216 -13.22 26.70 27.10
C PRO A 216 -13.26 25.90 25.80
N VAL A 217 -14.00 26.41 24.82
CA VAL A 217 -14.13 25.87 23.46
C VAL A 217 -12.72 25.55 22.94
N PRO A 218 -12.36 24.28 22.66
CA PRO A 218 -11.08 23.99 22.06
C PRO A 218 -11.07 24.59 20.66
N ASP A 219 -10.01 25.34 20.33
CA ASP A 219 -9.66 25.89 19.02
C ASP A 219 -10.59 25.52 17.87
N GLN A 220 -11.40 26.49 17.44
CA GLN A 220 -12.08 26.59 16.15
C GLN A 220 -12.06 25.29 15.32
N GLN A 221 -13.15 24.52 15.38
CA GLN A 221 -13.25 23.22 14.72
C GLN A 221 -12.74 23.30 13.26
N ARG A 222 -11.60 22.65 13.01
CA ARG A 222 -10.84 22.84 11.78
C ARG A 222 -11.64 22.33 10.59
N VAL A 223 -11.74 23.17 9.56
CA VAL A 223 -12.36 22.81 8.28
C VAL A 223 -11.30 22.11 7.44
N ALA A 224 -11.70 21.05 6.73
CA ALA A 224 -10.79 20.17 6.03
C ALA A 224 -9.80 20.89 5.08
N GLU A 225 -10.27 21.38 3.93
CA GLU A 225 -9.40 21.97 2.89
C GLU A 225 -9.54 23.49 2.74
N ASP A 226 -10.52 24.09 3.41
CA ASP A 226 -10.78 25.54 3.28
C ASP A 226 -9.71 26.33 4.04
N GLY A 227 -9.09 27.31 3.37
CA GLY A 227 -8.01 28.14 3.92
C GLY A 227 -6.60 27.64 3.59
N GLU A 228 -6.49 26.44 3.01
CA GLU A 228 -5.20 25.83 2.62
C GLU A 228 -4.73 26.28 1.24
N SER A 229 -3.40 26.34 1.07
CA SER A 229 -2.78 26.69 -0.22
C SER A 229 -3.19 25.72 -1.32
N TRP A 230 -3.12 26.15 -2.58
CA TRP A 230 -3.46 25.29 -3.72
C TRP A 230 -2.56 24.05 -3.80
N LEU A 231 -1.26 24.19 -3.45
CA LEU A 231 -0.31 23.08 -3.36
C LEU A 231 -0.69 22.11 -2.24
N SER A 232 -1.03 22.62 -1.05
CA SER A 232 -1.46 21.79 0.09
C SER A 232 -2.68 20.96 -0.28
N ARG A 233 -3.66 21.57 -0.98
CA ARG A 233 -4.86 20.90 -1.48
C ARG A 233 -4.56 19.85 -2.55
N PHE A 234 -3.67 20.15 -3.49
CA PHE A 234 -3.32 19.26 -4.60
C PHE A 234 -2.53 18.02 -4.14
N PHE A 235 -1.62 18.18 -3.17
CA PHE A 235 -0.82 17.08 -2.61
C PHE A 235 -1.40 16.48 -1.32
N TYR A 236 -2.63 16.85 -0.93
CA TYR A 236 -3.30 16.36 0.28
C TYR A 236 -2.56 16.64 1.60
N VAL A 237 -1.66 17.63 1.62
CA VAL A 237 -0.81 17.93 2.79
C VAL A 237 -1.65 18.41 3.98
N TRP A 238 -2.76 19.09 3.72
CA TRP A 238 -3.72 19.51 4.76
C TRP A 238 -4.29 18.36 5.60
N MET A 239 -4.23 17.11 5.11
CA MET A 239 -4.69 15.93 5.83
C MET A 239 -3.69 15.46 6.90
N ASN A 240 -2.42 15.87 6.80
CA ASN A 240 -1.34 15.42 7.69
C ASN A 240 -1.62 15.62 9.18
N PRO A 241 -2.19 16.76 9.66
CA PRO A 241 -2.47 16.91 11.08
C PRO A 241 -3.59 15.97 11.55
N LEU A 242 -4.61 15.71 10.74
CA LEU A 242 -5.65 14.73 11.06
C LEU A 242 -5.09 13.31 11.10
N MET A 243 -4.26 12.94 10.12
CA MET A 243 -3.57 11.65 10.11
C MET A 243 -2.67 11.49 11.33
N LYS A 244 -2.00 12.57 11.74
CA LYS A 244 -1.21 12.60 12.98
C LYS A 244 -2.09 12.42 14.22
N CYS A 245 -3.26 13.04 14.30
CA CYS A 245 -4.22 12.81 15.37
C CYS A 245 -4.72 11.36 15.39
N GLY A 246 -5.03 10.78 14.23
CA GLY A 246 -5.43 9.38 14.09
C GLY A 246 -4.32 8.40 14.51
N TYR A 247 -3.09 8.67 14.09
CA TYR A 247 -1.91 7.92 14.50
C TYR A 247 -1.64 8.01 16.02
N GLN A 248 -1.99 9.14 16.63
CA GLN A 248 -1.92 9.35 18.08
C GLN A 248 -3.12 8.79 18.84
N TRP A 249 -4.06 8.11 18.19
CA TRP A 249 -5.30 7.60 18.79
C TRP A 249 -6.14 8.69 19.47
N LYS A 250 -6.12 9.90 18.90
CA LYS A 250 -6.89 11.07 19.39
C LYS A 250 -8.22 11.27 18.68
N LEU A 251 -8.61 10.34 17.80
CA LEU A 251 -9.90 10.37 17.09
C LEU A 251 -10.88 9.44 17.80
N ASN A 252 -11.39 9.87 18.96
CA ASN A 252 -12.26 9.05 19.81
C ASN A 252 -13.74 9.47 19.66
N LYS A 253 -14.00 10.72 19.28
CA LYS A 253 -15.33 11.29 19.10
C LYS A 253 -15.52 11.76 17.65
N PRO A 254 -16.75 11.76 17.10
CA PRO A 254 -17.02 12.25 15.75
C PRO A 254 -16.58 13.70 15.50
N GLN A 255 -16.57 14.51 16.56
CA GLN A 255 -16.15 15.92 16.55
C GLN A 255 -14.63 16.12 16.41
N ASP A 256 -13.82 15.08 16.62
CA ASP A 256 -12.35 15.13 16.50
C ASP A 256 -11.91 15.13 15.01
N VAL A 257 -12.84 14.90 14.09
CA VAL A 257 -12.62 14.93 12.64
C VAL A 257 -12.94 16.32 12.08
N TYR A 258 -12.30 16.67 10.97
CA TYR A 258 -12.55 17.94 10.30
C TYR A 258 -13.98 18.09 9.80
N VAL A 259 -14.46 19.32 9.88
CA VAL A 259 -15.74 19.71 9.29
C VAL A 259 -15.61 19.78 7.78
N LEU A 260 -16.69 19.39 7.09
CA LEU A 260 -16.76 19.45 5.64
C LEU A 260 -16.48 20.88 5.12
N PRO A 261 -15.72 21.00 4.01
CA PRO A 261 -15.53 22.27 3.33
C PRO A 261 -16.88 22.94 3.03
N ARG A 262 -16.94 24.26 3.15
CA ARG A 262 -18.16 25.05 3.02
C ARG A 262 -18.92 24.77 1.72
N LYS A 263 -18.19 24.49 0.63
CA LYS A 263 -18.76 24.16 -0.68
C LYS A 263 -19.46 22.77 -0.74
N LEU A 264 -19.11 21.86 0.16
CA LEU A 264 -19.65 20.50 0.24
C LEU A 264 -20.75 20.36 1.29
N GLN A 265 -20.96 21.38 2.14
CA GLN A 265 -22.02 21.37 3.14
C GLN A 265 -23.41 21.31 2.50
N ALA A 266 -24.29 20.49 3.08
CA ALA A 266 -25.61 20.20 2.53
C ALA A 266 -26.44 21.46 2.28
N ALA A 267 -26.40 22.45 3.18
CA ALA A 267 -27.13 23.71 3.02
C ALA A 267 -26.79 24.42 1.69
N ARG A 268 -25.50 24.69 1.44
CA ARG A 268 -25.07 25.36 0.20
C ARG A 268 -25.34 24.54 -1.05
N VAL A 269 -25.15 23.23 -0.96
CA VAL A 269 -25.42 22.31 -2.07
C VAL A 269 -26.91 22.32 -2.42
N CYS A 270 -27.78 22.30 -1.41
CA CYS A 270 -29.23 22.38 -1.57
C CYS A 270 -29.66 23.72 -2.14
N ASP A 271 -29.14 24.84 -1.65
CA ASP A 271 -29.49 26.17 -2.16
C ASP A 271 -29.17 26.30 -3.65
N ARG A 272 -27.99 25.82 -4.06
CA ARG A 272 -27.60 25.78 -5.47
C ARG A 272 -28.49 24.84 -6.30
N PHE A 273 -28.83 23.68 -5.76
CA PHE A 273 -29.73 22.73 -6.44
C PHE A 273 -31.14 23.32 -6.61
N TYR A 274 -31.72 23.90 -5.55
CA TYR A 274 -33.08 24.44 -5.59
C TYR A 274 -33.20 25.73 -6.41
N SER A 275 -32.18 26.59 -6.42
CA SER A 275 -32.15 27.75 -7.32
C SER A 275 -32.15 27.34 -8.80
N CYS A 276 -31.56 26.19 -9.14
CA CYS A 276 -31.66 25.61 -10.48
C CYS A 276 -33.01 24.90 -10.71
N TRP A 277 -33.56 24.28 -9.68
CA TRP A 277 -34.87 23.60 -9.72
C TRP A 277 -36.01 24.58 -10.02
N GLN A 278 -36.01 25.76 -9.39
CA GLN A 278 -37.06 26.78 -9.55
C GLN A 278 -37.05 27.46 -10.92
N LYS A 279 -35.91 27.47 -11.62
CA LYS A 279 -35.77 28.10 -12.94
C LYS A 279 -36.30 27.24 -14.09
N LYS A 280 -36.69 25.98 -13.85
CA LYS A 280 -37.12 25.05 -14.90
C LYS A 280 -38.64 24.82 -14.85
N GLU A 281 -39.32 25.06 -15.96
CA GLU A 281 -40.78 24.85 -16.10
C GLU A 281 -41.15 23.36 -16.05
N ALA A 282 -40.36 22.48 -16.69
CA ALA A 282 -40.52 21.03 -16.65
C ALA A 282 -39.35 20.38 -15.89
N VAL A 283 -39.60 19.94 -14.66
CA VAL A 283 -38.52 19.53 -13.77
C VAL A 283 -38.17 18.05 -13.92
N ARG A 284 -37.12 17.77 -14.70
CA ARG A 284 -36.45 16.46 -14.72
C ARG A 284 -35.22 16.51 -13.81
N LEU A 285 -35.07 15.54 -12.90
CA LEU A 285 -33.97 15.48 -11.93
C LEU A 285 -32.58 15.61 -12.59
N PHE A 286 -32.34 14.83 -13.66
CA PHE A 286 -31.08 14.89 -14.42
C PHE A 286 -30.80 16.29 -14.97
N SER A 287 -31.82 16.97 -15.47
CA SER A 287 -31.72 18.31 -16.04
C SER A 287 -31.32 19.36 -14.98
N VAL A 288 -31.80 19.21 -13.74
CA VAL A 288 -31.42 20.09 -12.62
C VAL A 288 -30.01 19.77 -12.12
N LEU A 289 -29.68 18.48 -11.96
CA LEU A 289 -28.33 18.05 -11.55
C LEU A 289 -27.26 18.51 -12.55
N HIS A 290 -27.54 18.38 -13.85
CA HIS A 290 -26.66 18.86 -14.92
C HIS A 290 -26.46 20.37 -14.84
N ALA A 291 -27.53 21.15 -14.65
CA ALA A 291 -27.40 22.60 -14.50
C ALA A 291 -26.61 23.01 -13.25
N ALA A 292 -26.81 22.29 -12.13
CA ALA A 292 -26.16 22.60 -10.86
C ALA A 292 -24.68 22.20 -10.83
N PHE A 293 -24.32 21.00 -11.31
CA PHE A 293 -23.00 20.40 -11.12
C PHE A 293 -22.29 19.99 -12.41
N GLY A 294 -22.96 20.06 -13.56
CA GLY A 294 -22.48 19.51 -14.84
C GLY A 294 -21.16 20.11 -15.31
N LEU A 295 -21.00 21.44 -15.28
CA LEU A 295 -19.76 22.10 -15.72
C LEU A 295 -18.53 21.54 -14.98
N ARG A 296 -18.61 21.44 -13.64
CA ARG A 296 -17.53 20.86 -12.84
C ARG A 296 -17.34 19.39 -13.19
N PHE A 297 -18.43 18.62 -13.28
CA PHE A 297 -18.38 17.20 -13.60
C PHE A 297 -17.71 16.90 -14.95
N TYR A 298 -18.14 17.52 -16.05
CA TYR A 298 -17.56 17.25 -17.37
C TYR A 298 -16.13 17.75 -17.51
N SER A 299 -15.75 18.84 -16.83
CA SER A 299 -14.36 19.31 -16.82
C SER A 299 -13.38 18.28 -16.24
N LEU A 300 -13.83 17.41 -15.33
CA LEU A 300 -13.01 16.31 -14.79
C LEU A 300 -12.71 15.23 -15.85
N GLY A 301 -13.50 15.18 -16.94
CA GLY A 301 -13.23 14.30 -18.07
C GLY A 301 -11.89 14.61 -18.75
N LEU A 302 -11.50 15.90 -18.84
CA LEU A 302 -10.20 16.29 -19.38
C LEU A 302 -9.04 15.80 -18.50
N LEU A 303 -9.21 15.89 -17.17
CA LEU A 303 -8.23 15.41 -16.21
C LEU A 303 -8.06 13.87 -16.29
N LYS A 304 -9.18 13.14 -16.44
CA LYS A 304 -9.18 11.70 -16.67
C LYS A 304 -8.47 11.35 -17.99
N LEU A 305 -8.78 12.07 -19.08
CA LEU A 305 -8.15 11.86 -20.38
C LEU A 305 -6.63 12.06 -20.30
N ALA A 306 -6.16 13.16 -19.71
CA ALA A 306 -4.74 13.43 -19.53
C ALA A 306 -4.04 12.34 -18.70
N GLY A 307 -4.65 11.90 -17.59
CA GLY A 307 -4.13 10.81 -16.77
C GLY A 307 -4.07 9.45 -17.51
N ASN A 308 -5.01 9.21 -18.42
CA ASN A 308 -5.01 8.00 -19.26
C ASN A 308 -3.91 8.07 -20.34
N LEU A 309 -3.75 9.22 -21.00
CA LEU A 309 -2.71 9.43 -22.03
C LEU A 309 -1.30 9.24 -21.46
N LEU A 310 -1.04 9.80 -20.26
CA LEU A 310 0.21 9.55 -19.53
C LEU A 310 0.38 8.08 -19.11
N GLY A 311 -0.71 7.30 -19.02
CA GLY A 311 -0.62 5.86 -18.82
C GLY A 311 0.05 5.13 -19.97
N PHE A 312 -0.06 5.64 -21.20
CA PHE A 312 0.56 5.06 -22.40
C PHE A 312 2.03 5.46 -22.59
N SER A 313 2.52 6.49 -21.87
CA SER A 313 3.93 6.88 -21.97
C SER A 313 4.87 5.78 -21.48
N GLY A 314 4.42 4.93 -20.55
CA GLY A 314 5.16 3.79 -20.01
C GLY A 314 5.69 2.84 -21.10
N PRO A 315 4.82 2.08 -21.79
CA PRO A 315 5.26 1.15 -22.83
C PRO A 315 5.99 1.83 -23.99
N LEU A 316 5.59 3.04 -24.40
CA LEU A 316 6.22 3.77 -25.49
C LEU A 316 7.66 4.18 -25.19
N LEU A 317 7.89 4.84 -24.04
CA LEU A 317 9.22 5.28 -23.65
C LEU A 317 10.11 4.12 -23.23
N LEU A 318 9.53 3.04 -22.69
CA LEU A 318 10.27 1.82 -22.40
C LEU A 318 10.80 1.18 -23.70
N ASN A 319 9.98 1.09 -24.74
CA ASN A 319 10.41 0.58 -26.05
C ASN A 319 11.58 1.40 -26.61
N LEU A 320 11.48 2.74 -26.58
CA LEU A 320 12.57 3.63 -27.02
C LEU A 320 13.85 3.44 -26.19
N LEU A 321 13.71 3.29 -24.88
CA LEU A 321 14.85 3.07 -23.99
C LEU A 321 15.54 1.72 -24.26
N VAL A 322 14.78 0.65 -24.51
CA VAL A 322 15.32 -0.67 -24.87
C VAL A 322 16.06 -0.58 -26.21
N ASN A 323 15.47 0.02 -27.23
CA ASN A 323 16.11 0.20 -28.54
C ASN A 323 17.38 1.05 -28.48
N PHE A 324 17.39 2.09 -27.63
CA PHE A 324 18.59 2.88 -27.33
C PHE A 324 19.71 2.01 -26.74
N MET A 325 19.38 1.12 -25.80
CA MET A 325 20.36 0.22 -25.16
C MET A 325 20.93 -0.82 -26.13
N GLU A 326 20.11 -1.31 -27.06
CA GLU A 326 20.52 -2.31 -28.05
C GLU A 326 21.38 -1.71 -29.17
N SER A 327 20.98 -0.57 -29.73
CA SER A 327 21.68 0.03 -30.88
C SER A 327 22.97 0.76 -30.51
N ARG A 328 23.06 1.36 -29.31
CA ARG A 328 24.20 2.17 -28.79
C ARG A 328 24.72 3.27 -29.73
N GLN A 329 23.95 3.66 -30.75
CA GLN A 329 24.34 4.68 -31.74
C GLN A 329 23.89 6.09 -31.34
N GLU A 330 22.87 6.21 -30.50
CA GLU A 330 22.31 7.48 -30.05
C GLU A 330 23.11 8.09 -28.88
N PRO A 331 23.14 9.43 -28.75
CA PRO A 331 23.86 10.07 -27.65
C PRO A 331 23.14 9.86 -26.32
N LEU A 332 23.93 9.77 -25.23
CA LEU A 332 23.45 9.49 -23.86
C LEU A 332 22.29 10.38 -23.39
N SER A 333 22.22 11.61 -23.90
CA SER A 333 21.13 12.55 -23.60
C SER A 333 19.74 11.99 -23.91
N HIS A 334 19.59 11.17 -24.95
CA HIS A 334 18.31 10.56 -25.33
C HIS A 334 17.91 9.46 -24.34
N GLY A 335 18.84 8.57 -23.96
CA GLY A 335 18.59 7.56 -22.94
C GLY A 335 18.18 8.17 -21.59
N VAL A 336 18.85 9.25 -21.15
CA VAL A 336 18.47 10.00 -19.94
C VAL A 336 17.09 10.64 -20.09
N LEU A 337 16.77 11.22 -21.26
CA LEU A 337 15.46 11.80 -21.53
C LEU A 337 14.34 10.74 -21.48
N TYR A 338 14.53 9.56 -22.07
CA TYR A 338 13.55 8.47 -22.02
C TYR A 338 13.32 7.97 -20.59
N ALA A 339 14.40 7.79 -19.80
CA ALA A 339 14.31 7.38 -18.40
C ALA A 339 13.61 8.43 -17.52
N LEU A 340 13.96 9.71 -17.67
CA LEU A 340 13.29 10.81 -16.97
C LEU A 340 11.82 10.95 -17.40
N GLY A 341 11.53 10.76 -18.69
CA GLY A 341 10.18 10.75 -19.23
C GLY A 341 9.33 9.61 -18.65
N LEU A 342 9.91 8.42 -18.49
CA LEU A 342 9.26 7.27 -17.84
C LEU A 342 8.86 7.59 -16.41
N PHE A 343 9.79 8.14 -15.63
CA PHE A 343 9.52 8.57 -14.26
C PHE A 343 8.45 9.67 -14.22
N ALA A 344 8.64 10.75 -14.97
CA ALA A 344 7.75 11.90 -14.98
C ALA A 344 6.33 11.53 -15.47
N GLY A 345 6.23 10.75 -16.54
CA GLY A 345 4.96 10.27 -17.09
C GLY A 345 4.22 9.36 -16.12
N SER A 346 4.91 8.42 -15.49
CA SER A 346 4.32 7.53 -14.48
C SER A 346 3.86 8.29 -13.23
N PHE A 347 4.71 9.20 -12.73
CA PHE A 347 4.43 10.01 -11.54
C PHE A 347 3.26 10.98 -11.78
N LEU A 348 3.31 11.75 -12.87
CA LEU A 348 2.25 12.70 -13.22
C LEU A 348 0.95 11.97 -13.56
N GLY A 349 1.02 10.86 -14.30
CA GLY A 349 -0.14 10.02 -14.60
C GLY A 349 -0.82 9.50 -13.34
N ALA A 350 -0.04 9.02 -12.36
CA ALA A 350 -0.58 8.61 -11.06
C ALA A 350 -1.22 9.78 -10.30
N LEU A 351 -0.59 10.95 -10.32
CA LEU A 351 -1.08 12.15 -9.64
C LEU A 351 -2.42 12.64 -10.23
N LEU A 352 -2.52 12.75 -11.56
CA LEU A 352 -3.76 13.19 -12.22
C LEU A 352 -4.91 12.19 -12.02
N ARG A 353 -4.64 10.88 -12.07
CA ARG A 353 -5.65 9.85 -11.79
C ARG A 353 -6.19 9.94 -10.36
N ASN A 354 -5.30 10.15 -9.37
CA ASN A 354 -5.71 10.36 -7.99
C ASN A 354 -6.52 11.64 -7.82
N GLN A 355 -6.08 12.74 -8.44
CA GLN A 355 -6.80 14.01 -8.40
C GLN A 355 -8.19 13.91 -9.04
N PHE A 356 -8.31 13.21 -10.18
CA PHE A 356 -9.59 12.90 -10.79
C PHE A 356 -10.50 12.15 -9.81
N SER A 357 -9.99 11.08 -9.20
CA SER A 357 -10.74 10.27 -8.23
C SER A 357 -11.24 11.12 -7.05
N TYR A 358 -10.38 11.95 -6.47
CA TYR A 358 -10.75 12.82 -5.36
C TYR A 358 -11.84 13.82 -5.75
N GLU A 359 -11.69 14.53 -6.88
CA GLU A 359 -12.62 15.56 -7.30
C GLU A 359 -13.98 15.00 -7.78
N VAL A 360 -14.00 13.84 -8.45
CA VAL A 360 -15.27 13.20 -8.84
C VAL A 360 -16.04 12.70 -7.61
N ASN A 361 -15.35 12.19 -6.59
CA ASN A 361 -15.96 11.79 -5.32
C ASN A 361 -16.59 12.98 -4.57
N LYS A 362 -16.01 14.19 -4.65
CA LYS A 362 -16.65 15.40 -4.13
C LYS A 362 -17.94 15.72 -4.88
N VAL A 363 -17.96 15.60 -6.21
CA VAL A 363 -19.17 15.81 -7.01
C VAL A 363 -20.25 14.79 -6.64
N MET A 364 -19.87 13.53 -6.49
CA MET A 364 -20.76 12.47 -6.01
C MET A 364 -21.38 12.79 -4.65
N LEU A 365 -20.58 13.32 -3.71
CA LEU A 365 -21.07 13.73 -2.40
C LEU A 365 -22.09 14.88 -2.48
N MET A 366 -21.84 15.87 -3.34
CA MET A 366 -22.79 16.97 -3.60
C MET A 366 -24.09 16.45 -4.22
N VAL A 367 -24.02 15.56 -5.21
CA VAL A 367 -25.21 14.95 -5.84
C VAL A 367 -26.00 14.15 -4.80
N ARG A 368 -25.33 13.33 -3.97
CA ARG A 368 -25.95 12.57 -2.89
C ARG A 368 -26.72 13.49 -1.93
N ALA A 369 -26.06 14.54 -1.44
CA ALA A 369 -26.68 15.49 -0.50
C ALA A 369 -27.91 16.16 -1.13
N ALA A 370 -27.79 16.66 -2.37
CA ALA A 370 -28.90 17.30 -3.07
C ALA A 370 -30.12 16.38 -3.24
N VAL A 371 -29.90 15.13 -3.64
CA VAL A 371 -30.98 14.16 -3.91
C VAL A 371 -31.65 13.73 -2.61
N ILE A 372 -30.89 13.40 -1.56
CA ILE A 372 -31.47 13.02 -0.26
C ILE A 372 -32.29 14.17 0.32
N SER A 373 -31.76 15.39 0.30
CA SER A 373 -32.48 16.57 0.79
C SER A 373 -33.72 16.89 -0.05
N ALA A 374 -33.69 16.62 -1.36
CA ALA A 374 -34.86 16.75 -2.23
C ALA A 374 -35.97 15.76 -1.88
N ILE A 375 -35.62 14.48 -1.70
CA ILE A 375 -36.56 13.43 -1.30
C ILE A 375 -37.13 13.74 0.08
N TYR A 376 -36.27 14.10 1.05
CA TYR A 376 -36.67 14.42 2.42
C TYR A 376 -37.64 15.60 2.47
N ARG A 377 -37.31 16.71 1.80
CA ARG A 377 -38.19 17.89 1.73
C ARG A 377 -39.51 17.58 1.03
N LYS A 378 -39.50 16.72 0.01
CA LYS A 378 -40.73 16.31 -0.68
C LYS A 378 -41.60 15.44 0.21
N ALA A 379 -41.02 14.49 0.95
CA ALA A 379 -41.75 13.64 1.90
C ALA A 379 -42.46 14.46 2.99
N LEU A 380 -41.82 15.53 3.48
CA LEU A 380 -42.41 16.44 4.49
C LEU A 380 -43.52 17.37 3.95
N ARG A 381 -43.64 17.53 2.63
CA ARG A 381 -44.56 18.51 2.01
C ARG A 381 -45.69 17.87 1.21
N VAL A 382 -45.62 16.58 0.93
CA VAL A 382 -46.63 15.89 0.14
C VAL A 382 -47.89 15.68 0.99
N SER A 383 -49.08 15.70 0.38
CA SER A 383 -50.33 15.45 1.10
C SER A 383 -50.34 14.03 1.67
N SER A 384 -51.00 13.83 2.82
CA SER A 384 -51.14 12.50 3.43
C SER A 384 -51.73 11.47 2.45
N THR A 385 -52.67 11.87 1.59
CA THR A 385 -53.27 11.03 0.53
C THR A 385 -52.29 10.58 -0.56
N SER A 386 -51.27 11.38 -0.84
CA SER A 386 -50.22 11.01 -1.79
C SER A 386 -49.10 10.23 -1.09
N LEU A 387 -48.84 10.54 0.18
CA LEU A 387 -47.84 9.87 0.99
C LEU A 387 -48.22 8.42 1.28
N THR A 388 -49.51 8.13 1.53
CA THR A 388 -50.01 6.76 1.77
C THR A 388 -49.82 5.81 0.59
N ARG A 389 -49.55 6.33 -0.62
CA ARG A 389 -49.17 5.52 -1.78
C ARG A 389 -47.77 4.93 -1.67
N PHE A 390 -46.96 5.43 -0.74
CA PHE A 390 -45.60 4.98 -0.50
C PHE A 390 -45.46 4.54 0.96
N THR A 391 -44.83 3.39 1.16
CA THR A 391 -44.42 2.94 2.49
C THR A 391 -43.22 3.74 2.98
N VAL A 392 -43.06 3.84 4.30
CA VAL A 392 -41.87 4.45 4.91
C VAL A 392 -40.58 3.76 4.42
N GLY A 393 -40.63 2.43 4.24
CA GLY A 393 -39.51 1.65 3.69
C GLY A 393 -39.12 2.04 2.27
N GLU A 394 -40.09 2.30 1.39
CA GLU A 394 -39.83 2.78 0.02
C GLU A 394 -39.16 4.16 0.01
N ILE A 395 -39.63 5.07 0.88
CA ILE A 395 -39.03 6.41 1.01
C ILE A 395 -37.57 6.31 1.50
N VAL A 396 -37.30 5.43 2.46
CA VAL A 396 -35.94 5.15 2.94
C VAL A 396 -35.09 4.53 1.84
N ASN A 397 -35.65 3.65 0.99
CA ASN A 397 -34.95 3.08 -0.17
C ASN A 397 -34.57 4.15 -1.20
N PHE A 398 -35.44 5.13 -1.45
CA PHE A 398 -35.12 6.27 -2.31
C PHE A 398 -33.90 7.05 -1.78
N MET A 399 -33.84 7.32 -0.48
CA MET A 399 -32.73 8.06 0.15
C MET A 399 -31.43 7.25 0.28
N SER A 400 -31.52 5.91 0.25
CA SER A 400 -30.37 5.02 0.47
C SER A 400 -29.91 4.33 -0.82
N THR A 401 -30.57 3.23 -1.19
CA THR A 401 -30.17 2.34 -2.30
C THR A 401 -30.26 3.05 -3.65
N ASP A 402 -31.36 3.72 -3.95
CA ASP A 402 -31.56 4.33 -5.27
C ASP A 402 -30.67 5.57 -5.46
N THR A 403 -30.54 6.39 -4.42
CA THR A 403 -29.57 7.48 -4.43
C THR A 403 -28.14 6.96 -4.61
N SER A 404 -27.77 5.84 -3.97
CA SER A 404 -26.44 5.26 -4.14
C SER A 404 -26.19 4.76 -5.56
N ARG A 405 -27.19 4.15 -6.21
CA ARG A 405 -27.11 3.76 -7.63
C ARG A 405 -26.90 4.97 -8.54
N LEU A 406 -27.67 6.04 -8.33
CA LEU A 406 -27.55 7.29 -9.08
C LEU A 406 -26.16 7.95 -8.90
N VAL A 407 -25.64 7.97 -7.68
CA VAL A 407 -24.34 8.57 -7.39
C VAL A 407 -23.20 7.74 -8.00
N ASN A 408 -23.28 6.41 -7.94
CA ASN A 408 -22.29 5.51 -8.55
C ASN A 408 -22.26 5.63 -10.09
N PHE A 409 -23.38 5.97 -10.73
CA PHE A 409 -23.41 6.26 -12.16
C PHE A 409 -22.45 7.39 -12.55
N CYS A 410 -22.17 8.36 -11.66
CA CYS A 410 -21.24 9.45 -11.94
C CYS A 410 -19.81 8.95 -12.22
N LEU A 411 -19.36 7.91 -11.50
CA LEU A 411 -18.06 7.26 -11.77
C LEU A 411 -18.12 6.47 -13.07
N SER A 412 -19.14 5.63 -13.22
CA SER A 412 -19.31 4.78 -14.40
C SER A 412 -19.40 5.59 -15.69
N PHE A 413 -20.02 6.78 -15.65
CA PHE A 413 -20.13 7.67 -16.80
C PHE A 413 -18.78 8.00 -17.42
N HIS A 414 -17.76 8.30 -16.61
CA HIS A 414 -16.43 8.60 -17.14
C HIS A 414 -15.72 7.35 -17.68
N GLU A 415 -16.02 6.16 -17.16
CA GLU A 415 -15.48 4.91 -17.68
C GLU A 415 -16.09 4.51 -19.03
N VAL A 416 -17.37 4.84 -19.28
CA VAL A 416 -18.08 4.49 -20.53
C VAL A 416 -17.37 5.01 -21.78
N TRP A 417 -16.85 6.25 -21.77
CA TRP A 417 -16.10 6.79 -22.91
C TRP A 417 -14.59 6.57 -22.78
N SER A 418 -14.07 6.51 -21.56
CA SER A 418 -12.63 6.32 -21.30
C SER A 418 -12.14 4.94 -21.71
N LEU A 419 -12.88 3.87 -21.39
CA LEU A 419 -12.45 2.50 -21.68
C LEU A 419 -12.38 2.18 -23.17
N PRO A 420 -13.39 2.51 -24.02
CA PRO A 420 -13.28 2.31 -25.46
C PRO A 420 -12.09 3.07 -26.07
N PHE A 421 -11.86 4.30 -25.61
CA PHE A 421 -10.71 5.10 -26.04
C PHE A 421 -9.37 4.44 -25.68
N GLN A 422 -9.23 3.99 -24.43
CA GLN A 422 -8.02 3.27 -24.00
C GLN A 422 -7.82 1.97 -24.78
N PHE A 423 -8.89 1.23 -25.01
CA PHE A 423 -8.87 -0.02 -25.76
C PHE A 423 -8.43 0.21 -27.20
N ALA A 424 -8.98 1.23 -27.88
CA ALA A 424 -8.61 1.60 -29.23
C ALA A 424 -7.11 1.95 -29.35
N ILE A 425 -6.59 2.79 -28.44
CA ILE A 425 -5.16 3.14 -28.42
C ILE A 425 -4.31 1.90 -28.16
N THR A 426 -4.71 1.05 -27.21
CA THR A 426 -3.95 -0.16 -26.89
C THR A 426 -3.86 -1.09 -28.09
N LEU A 427 -4.97 -1.32 -28.80
CA LEU A 427 -4.96 -2.14 -30.02
C LEU A 427 -4.11 -1.52 -31.12
N TYR A 428 -4.16 -0.20 -31.30
CA TYR A 428 -3.33 0.51 -32.26
C TYR A 428 -1.83 0.33 -31.95
N LEU A 429 -1.43 0.55 -30.69
CA LEU A 429 -0.04 0.35 -30.26
C LEU A 429 0.42 -1.10 -30.41
N LEU A 430 -0.47 -2.07 -30.17
CA LEU A 430 -0.15 -3.48 -30.35
C LEU A 430 0.04 -3.83 -31.84
N TYR A 431 -0.80 -3.27 -32.71
CA TYR A 431 -0.64 -3.40 -34.16
C TYR A 431 0.68 -2.78 -34.66
N ASP A 432 1.05 -1.62 -34.14
CA ASP A 432 2.31 -0.95 -34.49
C ASP A 432 3.54 -1.81 -34.13
N GLN A 433 3.50 -2.50 -32.98
CA GLN A 433 4.63 -3.29 -32.47
C GLN A 433 4.77 -4.68 -33.13
N VAL A 434 3.67 -5.39 -33.36
CA VAL A 434 3.72 -6.80 -33.83
C VAL A 434 2.93 -7.05 -35.13
N GLY A 435 2.43 -6.00 -35.77
CA GLY A 435 1.61 -6.11 -36.99
C GLY A 435 0.35 -6.92 -36.75
N VAL A 436 -0.19 -7.54 -37.81
CA VAL A 436 -1.43 -8.36 -37.76
C VAL A 436 -1.38 -9.54 -36.79
N ALA A 437 -0.21 -9.94 -36.29
CA ALA A 437 -0.07 -11.02 -35.32
C ALA A 437 -0.84 -10.76 -34.00
N PHE A 438 -1.05 -9.49 -33.63
CA PHE A 438 -1.80 -9.14 -32.42
C PHE A 438 -3.24 -9.70 -32.41
N LEU A 439 -3.83 -9.94 -33.59
CA LEU A 439 -5.19 -10.46 -33.74
C LEU A 439 -5.34 -11.86 -33.12
N GLY A 440 -4.29 -12.69 -33.15
CA GLY A 440 -4.29 -14.00 -32.48
C GLY A 440 -4.42 -13.87 -30.97
N GLY A 441 -3.66 -12.95 -30.36
CA GLY A 441 -3.76 -12.63 -28.94
C GLY A 441 -5.11 -12.04 -28.56
N LEU A 442 -5.65 -11.15 -29.41
CA LEU A 442 -6.99 -10.58 -29.22
C LEU A 442 -8.08 -11.65 -29.29
N ALA A 443 -8.01 -12.59 -30.24
CA ALA A 443 -8.96 -13.70 -30.36
C ALA A 443 -8.95 -14.58 -29.10
N LEU A 444 -7.76 -14.92 -28.59
CA LEU A 444 -7.62 -15.67 -27.35
C LEU A 444 -8.19 -14.90 -26.14
N ALA A 445 -7.93 -13.60 -26.05
CA ALA A 445 -8.48 -12.75 -24.98
C ALA A 445 -10.02 -12.68 -25.04
N LEU A 446 -10.59 -12.57 -26.24
CA LEU A 446 -12.04 -12.59 -26.43
C LEU A 446 -12.65 -13.96 -26.08
N LEU A 447 -11.95 -15.06 -26.35
CA LEU A 447 -12.37 -16.41 -25.96
C LEU A 447 -12.34 -16.61 -24.43
N LEU A 448 -11.48 -15.89 -23.70
CA LEU A 448 -11.47 -15.90 -22.23
C LEU A 448 -12.68 -15.18 -21.61
N VAL A 449 -13.32 -14.23 -22.32
CA VAL A 449 -14.50 -13.52 -21.83
C VAL A 449 -15.68 -14.45 -21.47
N PRO A 450 -16.16 -15.36 -22.36
CA PRO A 450 -17.23 -16.28 -22.02
C PRO A 450 -16.83 -17.27 -20.91
N ILE A 451 -15.56 -17.69 -20.85
CA ILE A 451 -15.05 -18.55 -19.78
C ILE A 451 -15.17 -17.84 -18.42
N ASN A 452 -14.68 -16.61 -18.34
CA ASN A 452 -14.81 -15.77 -17.14
C ASN A 452 -16.27 -15.55 -16.76
N LYS A 453 -17.18 -15.37 -17.74
CA LYS A 453 -18.62 -15.27 -17.50
C LYS A 453 -19.21 -16.54 -16.89
N VAL A 454 -18.86 -17.72 -17.40
CA VAL A 454 -19.33 -19.00 -16.85
C VAL A 454 -18.85 -19.18 -15.41
N ILE A 455 -17.56 -18.91 -15.15
CA ILE A 455 -16.98 -19.00 -13.81
C ILE A 455 -17.67 -18.02 -12.86
N ALA A 456 -17.84 -16.75 -13.27
CA ALA A 456 -18.50 -15.73 -12.47
C ALA A 456 -19.95 -16.11 -12.14
N ASN A 457 -20.69 -16.68 -13.10
CA ASN A 457 -22.04 -17.17 -12.87
C ASN A 457 -22.07 -18.32 -11.85
N ARG A 458 -21.11 -19.26 -11.91
CA ARG A 458 -21.00 -20.33 -10.92
C ARG A 458 -20.65 -19.80 -9.53
N ILE A 459 -19.72 -18.86 -9.43
CA ILE A 459 -19.40 -18.17 -8.17
C ILE A 459 -20.66 -17.49 -7.60
N MET A 460 -21.43 -16.80 -8.44
CA MET A 460 -22.65 -16.11 -8.02
C MET A 460 -23.73 -17.08 -7.52
N MET A 461 -23.92 -18.22 -8.21
CA MET A 461 -24.83 -19.27 -7.75
C MET A 461 -24.41 -19.84 -6.39
N ASN A 462 -23.13 -20.20 -6.24
CA ASN A 462 -22.61 -20.74 -4.99
C ASN A 462 -22.68 -19.72 -3.85
N ASN A 463 -22.38 -18.44 -4.12
CA ASN A 463 -22.54 -17.36 -3.15
C ASN A 463 -23.99 -17.22 -2.69
N LYS A 464 -24.96 -17.38 -3.59
CA LYS A 464 -26.38 -17.33 -3.26
C LYS A 464 -26.78 -18.47 -2.31
N GLU A 465 -26.27 -19.68 -2.54
CA GLU A 465 -26.52 -20.82 -1.65
C GLU A 465 -25.82 -20.66 -0.29
N MET A 466 -24.56 -20.23 -0.28
CA MET A 466 -23.83 -19.91 0.95
C MET A 466 -24.57 -18.87 1.80
N LEU A 467 -25.11 -17.81 1.18
CA LEU A 467 -25.88 -16.79 1.89
C LEU A 467 -27.15 -17.37 2.54
N LYS A 468 -27.88 -18.27 1.86
CA LYS A 468 -29.05 -18.95 2.47
C LYS A 468 -28.68 -19.72 3.74
N HIS A 469 -27.58 -20.47 3.72
CA HIS A 469 -27.10 -21.20 4.90
C HIS A 469 -26.66 -20.24 6.02
N LYS A 470 -26.00 -19.14 5.65
CA LYS A 470 -25.57 -18.10 6.61
C LYS A 470 -26.77 -17.43 7.27
N ASP A 471 -27.81 -17.09 6.52
CA ASP A 471 -29.05 -16.50 7.04
C ASP A 471 -29.78 -17.45 7.99
N THR A 472 -29.87 -18.74 7.62
CA THR A 472 -30.46 -19.77 8.48
C THR A 472 -29.70 -19.88 9.81
N ARG A 473 -28.35 -19.90 9.76
CA ARG A 473 -27.50 -19.93 10.96
C ARG A 473 -27.65 -18.68 11.83
N VAL A 474 -27.80 -17.49 11.23
CA VAL A 474 -28.04 -16.24 11.98
C VAL A 474 -29.42 -16.27 12.63
N LYS A 475 -30.45 -16.73 11.92
CA LYS A 475 -31.82 -16.87 12.44
C LYS A 475 -31.86 -17.81 13.65
N VAL A 476 -31.26 -19.01 13.55
CA VAL A 476 -31.20 -19.97 14.67
C VAL A 476 -30.47 -19.38 15.86
N ARG A 477 -29.31 -18.72 15.64
CA ARG A 477 -28.58 -18.05 16.73
C ARG A 477 -29.42 -16.95 17.40
N GLY A 478 -30.17 -16.16 16.62
CA GLY A 478 -31.06 -15.14 17.16
C GLY A 478 -32.17 -15.71 18.04
N ILE A 479 -32.79 -16.81 17.61
CA ILE A 479 -33.81 -17.52 18.40
C ILE A 479 -33.20 -18.05 19.71
N VAL A 480 -32.07 -18.76 19.63
CA VAL A 480 -31.39 -19.31 20.82
C VAL A 480 -31.01 -18.20 21.81
N TRP A 481 -30.50 -17.08 21.32
CA TRP A 481 -30.13 -15.94 22.16
C TRP A 481 -31.35 -15.30 22.84
N GLY A 482 -32.48 -15.17 22.11
CA GLY A 482 -33.74 -14.71 22.69
C GLY A 482 -34.27 -15.64 23.79
N VAL A 483 -34.20 -16.95 23.59
CA VAL A 483 -34.59 -17.94 24.61
C VAL A 483 -33.68 -17.88 25.83
N LEU A 484 -32.36 -17.76 25.65
CA LEU A 484 -31.39 -17.66 26.75
C LEU A 484 -31.65 -16.42 27.63
N ASN A 485 -31.93 -15.27 27.02
CA ASN A 485 -32.28 -14.06 27.78
C ASN A 485 -33.59 -14.21 28.54
N PHE A 486 -34.59 -14.87 27.94
CA PHE A 486 -35.87 -15.13 28.63
C PHE A 486 -35.67 -16.04 29.85
N LEU A 487 -34.83 -17.07 29.73
CA LEU A 487 -34.50 -17.97 30.84
C LEU A 487 -33.67 -17.29 31.95
N GLN A 488 -32.89 -16.25 31.66
CA GLN A 488 -32.16 -15.48 32.66
C GLN A 488 -33.03 -14.47 33.41
N LEU A 489 -34.22 -14.15 32.89
CA LEU A 489 -35.19 -13.23 33.50
C LEU A 489 -36.20 -13.95 34.41
N LEU A 490 -36.28 -15.28 34.33
CA LEU A 490 -37.00 -16.17 35.24
C LEU A 490 -36.08 -16.62 36.38
#